data_AF-A0ABD0QPA6-F1
#
_entry.id   AF-A0ABD0QPA6-F1
#
_cell.length_a   1.000
_cell.length_b   1.000
_cell.length_c   1.000
_cell.angle_alpha   90.00
_cell.angle_beta   90.00
_cell.angle_gamma   90.00
#
_symmetry.space_group_name_H-M   'P 1'
#
loop_
_entity.id
_entity.type
_entity.pdbx_description
1 polymer ?
#
loop_
_entity_poly.entity_id
_entity_poly.type
_entity_poly.pdbx_seq_one_letter_code
_entity_poly.pdbx_strand_id
1 'polypeptide(L)' 'GLDAADNDLNVPPYDTALIYDFEGDGSIASTGSDGDQDYDYLNDWGPRFKKLANMYDPR' A
#
# COMPACT_ATOMS: atom_id res chain seq x y z
N GLY A 1 -2.10 -30.58 -50.57
CA GLY A 1 -1.23 -31.51 -49.86
C GLY A 1 -0.37 -30.76 -48.87
N LEU A 2 0.52 -29.91 -49.38
CA LEU A 2 1.44 -29.08 -48.59
C LEU A 2 0.73 -27.87 -47.95
N ASP A 3 -0.02 -27.08 -48.72
CA ASP A 3 -0.73 -25.89 -48.20
C ASP A 3 -1.71 -26.17 -47.05
N ALA A 4 -2.24 -27.40 -46.96
CA ALA A 4 -3.15 -27.80 -45.89
C ALA A 4 -2.41 -28.13 -44.59
N ALA A 5 -1.16 -28.61 -44.68
CA ALA A 5 -0.32 -28.90 -43.53
C ALA A 5 0.30 -27.61 -42.96
N ASP A 6 0.63 -26.65 -43.83
CA ASP A 6 1.24 -25.38 -43.43
C ASP A 6 0.27 -24.42 -42.72
N ASN A 7 -1.04 -24.62 -42.89
CA ASN A 7 -2.10 -23.78 -42.31
C ASN A 7 -2.92 -24.49 -41.22
N ASP A 8 -2.44 -25.63 -40.71
CA ASP A 8 -3.15 -26.36 -39.66
C ASP A 8 -2.97 -25.69 -38.29
N LEU A 9 -4.06 -25.12 -37.77
CA LEU A 9 -4.14 -24.44 -36.47
C LEU A 9 -4.01 -25.40 -35.27
N ASN A 10 -4.06 -26.71 -35.50
CA ASN A 10 -3.81 -27.73 -34.46
C ASN A 10 -2.32 -28.09 -34.35
N VAL A 11 -1.45 -27.44 -35.12
CA VAL A 11 0.00 -27.64 -35.04
C VAL A 11 0.57 -26.68 -33.97
N PRO A 12 1.47 -27.14 -33.09
CA PRO A 12 1.96 -26.35 -31.96
C PRO A 12 2.73 -25.06 -32.38
N PRO A 13 2.93 -24.08 -31.48
CA PRO A 13 2.83 -24.19 -30.03
C PRO A 13 1.43 -23.92 -29.47
N TYR A 14 1.00 -24.77 -28.55
CA TYR A 14 -0.21 -24.53 -27.76
C TYR A 14 0.03 -23.44 -26.73
N ASP A 15 -1.01 -22.69 -26.41
CA ASP A 15 -0.97 -21.72 -25.31
C ASP A 15 -0.76 -22.43 -23.96
N THR A 16 0.00 -21.79 -23.08
CA THR A 16 0.22 -22.25 -21.71
C THR A 16 -0.24 -21.18 -20.72
N ALA A 17 -1.03 -21.58 -19.72
CA ALA A 17 -1.40 -20.72 -18.61
C ALA A 17 -0.38 -20.89 -17.48
N LEU A 18 0.06 -19.76 -16.91
CA LEU A 18 0.93 -19.75 -15.72
C LEU A 18 0.09 -19.39 -14.50
N ILE A 19 0.16 -20.21 -13.47
CA ILE A 19 -0.52 -19.97 -12.19
C ILE A 19 0.50 -19.38 -11.23
N TYR A 20 0.12 -18.27 -10.60
CA TYR A 20 0.92 -17.59 -9.59
C TYR A 20 0.12 -17.49 -8.30
N ASP A 21 0.69 -17.99 -7.20
CA ASP A 21 0.06 -18.10 -5.88
C ASP A 21 0.96 -17.55 -4.76
N PHE A 22 2.00 -16.79 -5.10
CA PHE A 22 2.91 -16.21 -4.12
C PHE A 22 2.22 -15.11 -3.29
N GLU A 23 1.94 -15.41 -2.02
CA GLU A 23 1.24 -14.53 -1.08
C GLU A 23 2.13 -13.46 -0.43
N GLY A 24 3.45 -13.62 -0.51
CA GLY A 24 4.41 -12.78 0.21
C GLY A 24 4.77 -13.35 1.59
N ASP A 25 5.63 -12.64 2.32
CA ASP A 25 6.28 -13.13 3.54
C ASP A 25 5.64 -12.62 4.85
N GLY A 26 4.45 -12.01 4.76
CA GLY A 26 3.73 -11.47 5.93
C GLY A 26 4.48 -10.32 6.63
N SER A 27 4.19 -9.07 6.28
CA SER A 27 4.87 -7.93 6.88
C SER A 27 4.38 -7.67 8.32
N ILE A 28 5.31 -7.45 9.25
CA ILE A 28 4.98 -6.87 10.56
C ILE A 28 4.94 -5.34 10.38
N ALA A 29 3.75 -4.79 10.17
CA ALA A 29 3.55 -3.35 10.18
C ALA A 29 3.61 -2.84 11.63
N SER A 30 4.69 -2.15 12.00
CA SER A 30 4.75 -1.46 13.28
C SER A 30 3.91 -0.19 13.23
N THR A 31 2.85 -0.15 14.03
CA THR A 31 2.13 1.10 14.31
C THR A 31 3.02 1.93 15.22
N GLY A 32 3.63 2.99 14.69
CA GLY A 32 4.35 3.97 15.51
C GLY A 32 3.37 4.65 16.45
N SER A 33 3.33 4.24 17.72
CA SER A 33 2.77 5.10 18.77
C SER A 33 3.89 6.03 19.21
N ASP A 34 3.94 7.22 18.64
CA ASP A 34 4.72 8.30 19.25
C ASP A 34 4.07 8.58 20.62
N GLY A 35 4.80 8.18 21.67
CA GLY A 35 4.27 8.03 23.03
C GLY A 35 4.03 9.34 23.77
N ASP A 36 4.46 10.47 23.21
CA ASP A 36 4.41 11.77 23.88
C ASP A 36 3.42 12.69 23.14
N GLN A 37 2.15 12.65 23.57
CA GLN A 37 1.08 13.54 23.10
C GLN A 37 0.92 14.79 23.99
N ASP A 38 2.04 15.28 24.55
CA ASP A 38 2.06 16.49 25.37
C ASP A 38 2.29 17.72 24.47
N TYR A 39 1.22 18.48 24.23
CA TYR A 39 1.22 19.61 23.29
C TYR A 39 1.20 20.99 23.99
N ASP A 40 1.61 21.07 25.25
CA ASP A 40 1.56 22.29 26.07
C ASP A 40 2.28 23.48 25.43
N TYR A 41 3.33 23.21 24.65
CA TYR A 41 4.11 24.23 23.93
C TYR A 41 3.29 24.99 22.87
N LEU A 42 2.15 24.47 22.41
CA LEU A 42 1.27 25.17 21.47
C LEU A 42 0.69 26.46 22.07
N ASN A 43 0.59 26.54 23.40
CA ASN A 43 0.14 27.75 24.10
C ASN A 43 1.13 28.91 23.96
N ASP A 44 2.43 28.61 23.86
CA ASP A 44 3.50 29.62 23.83
C ASP A 44 3.83 30.13 22.42
N TRP A 45 3.30 29.50 21.37
CA TRP A 45 3.58 29.87 19.97
C TRP A 45 2.77 31.08 19.47
N GLY A 46 1.87 31.61 20.29
CA GLY A 46 1.13 32.84 20.03
C GLY A 46 -0.17 32.64 19.23
N PRO A 47 -0.84 33.74 18.82
CA PRO A 47 -2.26 33.72 18.44
C PRO A 47 -2.59 32.88 17.19
N ARG A 48 -1.60 32.62 16.33
CA ARG A 48 -1.76 31.77 15.14
C ARG A 48 -2.03 30.30 15.49
N PHE A 49 -1.56 29.84 16.65
CA PHE A 49 -1.66 28.44 17.07
C PHE A 49 -2.77 28.18 18.08
N LYS A 50 -3.51 29.22 18.48
CA LYS A 50 -4.58 29.14 19.48
C LYS A 50 -5.64 28.06 19.18
N LYS A 51 -6.00 27.86 17.91
CA LYS A 51 -6.97 26.83 17.53
C LYS A 51 -6.43 25.41 17.76
N LEU A 52 -5.13 25.21 17.53
CA LEU A 52 -4.46 23.93 17.76
C LEU A 52 -4.26 23.72 19.27
N ALA A 53 -3.80 24.73 20.00
CA ALA A 53 -3.68 24.68 21.45
C ALA A 53 -5.02 24.26 22.10
N ASN A 54 -6.13 24.89 21.74
CA ASN A 54 -7.46 24.53 22.25
C ASN A 54 -7.93 23.11 21.90
N MET A 55 -7.40 22.50 20.83
CA MET A 55 -7.80 21.16 20.39
C MET A 55 -7.04 20.05 21.14
N TYR A 56 -5.79 20.35 21.52
CA TYR A 56 -4.89 19.40 22.18
C TYR A 56 -4.69 19.71 23.67
N ASP A 57 -5.37 20.73 24.21
CA ASP A 57 -5.42 21.01 25.64
C ASP A 57 -6.12 19.85 26.37
N PRO A 58 -5.49 19.21 27.36
CA PRO A 58 -6.17 18.23 28.20
C PRO A 58 -7.35 18.91 28.92
N ARG A 59 -8.56 18.35 28.76
CA ARG A 59 -9.80 18.88 29.36
C ARG A 59 -9.72 19.08 30.87
#